data_AF-A0A3N1PDX8-F1
#
_entry.id   AF-A0A3N1PDX8-F1
#
_cell.length_a   1.000
_cell.length_b   1.000
_cell.length_c   1.000
_cell.angle_alpha   90.00
_cell.angle_beta   90.00
_cell.angle_gamma   90.00
#
_symmetry.space_group_name_H-M   'P 1'
#
loop_
_entity.id
_entity.type
_entity.pdbx_description
1 polymer ?
#
loop_
_entity_poly.entity_id
_entity_poly.type
_entity_poly.pdbx_seq_one_letter_code
_entity_poly.pdbx_strand_id
1 'polypeptide(L)'
;MVAIPEKYQNAHNLCFILHDIMTQIIVSGEKANAFTVEVNLSEEEKRSISDEEHIIDWLKKNDRIEDKNKIISATVLPAILSDMMHCIYEALSSAYKGKMAVAYMLIRKPIQESLFVLEEMQLDKGAFVSNLENDMSRLQPKITGGIDGHEKRISEVLDSLGFNGVLDAKYIAQLRYDKRSDDSFDGVCNKAMHLFTSHHSIKTEDLNINFIFSGVKGLSSQWNYFYSRLPYLLFYIYLVVEHVLENIAPTSEQYLLDMMRRISAQFILASLDVEDRYATNENEKLVSSLYAWLIEHCIENDFPIPEMNDLEKMAKTGGFPNEPQESIDKRVASFGAEHEVV
;
A
#
# COMPACT_ATOMS: atom_id res chain seq x y z
N MET A 1 -5.34 -8.06 28.76
CA MET A 1 -4.82 -7.74 27.41
C MET A 1 -5.05 -6.25 27.22
N VAL A 2 -4.03 -5.46 26.89
CA VAL A 2 -4.22 -4.02 26.64
C VAL A 2 -4.73 -3.91 25.21
N ALA A 3 -5.99 -3.51 25.04
CA ALA A 3 -6.52 -3.15 23.73
C ALA A 3 -6.07 -1.72 23.39
N ILE A 4 -6.09 -1.41 22.09
CA ILE A 4 -5.82 -0.07 21.60
C ILE A 4 -6.79 0.96 22.22
N PRO A 5 -6.30 2.13 22.68
CA PRO A 5 -7.17 3.23 23.10
C PRO A 5 -8.07 3.76 21.97
N GLU A 6 -9.26 4.26 22.32
CA GLU A 6 -10.28 4.77 21.39
C GLU A 6 -9.74 5.84 20.43
N LYS A 7 -8.88 6.73 20.91
CA LYS A 7 -8.25 7.78 20.09
C LYS A 7 -7.43 7.26 18.90
N TYR A 8 -7.05 5.98 18.86
CA TYR A 8 -6.34 5.43 17.70
C TYR A 8 -7.25 4.61 16.79
N GLN A 9 -8.53 4.47 17.13
CA GLN A 9 -9.45 3.60 16.41
C GLN A 9 -9.66 4.09 14.98
N ASN A 10 -9.74 5.40 14.75
CA ASN A 10 -9.91 5.94 13.40
C ASN A 10 -8.72 5.65 12.50
N ALA A 11 -7.49 5.87 12.98
CA ALA A 11 -6.29 5.54 12.22
C ALA A 11 -6.10 4.03 12.04
N HIS A 12 -6.48 3.23 13.03
CA HIS A 12 -6.48 1.77 12.91
C HIS A 12 -7.46 1.27 11.85
N ASN A 13 -8.69 1.80 11.87
CA ASN A 13 -9.71 1.50 10.87
C ASN A 13 -9.27 1.93 9.48
N LEU A 14 -8.61 3.09 9.35
CA LEU A 14 -8.03 3.54 8.08
C LEU A 14 -7.03 2.54 7.50
N CYS A 15 -6.09 2.06 8.33
CA CYS A 15 -5.14 1.04 7.92
C CYS A 15 -5.84 -0.25 7.47
N PHE A 16 -6.91 -0.66 8.17
CA PHE A 16 -7.70 -1.83 7.79
C PHE A 16 -8.52 -1.62 6.52
N ILE A 17 -9.09 -0.44 6.28
CA ILE A 17 -9.77 -0.12 5.02
C ILE A 17 -8.79 -0.26 3.85
N LEU A 18 -7.60 0.34 3.95
CA LEU A 18 -6.58 0.24 2.89
C LEU A 18 -6.13 -1.22 2.68
N HIS A 19 -5.92 -1.96 3.77
CA HIS A 19 -5.60 -3.38 3.72
C HIS A 19 -6.71 -4.21 3.05
N ASP A 20 -7.96 -4.00 3.43
CA ASP A 20 -9.08 -4.81 2.98
C ASP A 20 -9.39 -4.55 1.50
N ILE A 21 -9.24 -3.30 1.04
CA ILE A 21 -9.33 -2.95 -0.39
C ILE A 21 -8.27 -3.72 -1.18
N MET A 22 -7.00 -3.65 -0.77
CA MET A 22 -5.91 -4.36 -1.45
C MET A 22 -6.02 -5.89 -1.36
N THR A 23 -6.58 -6.41 -0.27
CA THR A 23 -6.87 -7.85 -0.14
C THR A 23 -8.01 -8.25 -1.05
N GLN A 24 -9.02 -7.39 -1.20
CA GLN A 24 -10.15 -7.66 -2.06
C GLN A 24 -9.73 -7.76 -3.53
N ILE A 25 -8.79 -6.94 -4.00
CA ILE A 25 -8.17 -7.08 -5.34
C ILE A 25 -7.71 -8.52 -5.60
N ILE A 26 -7.02 -9.15 -4.63
CA ILE A 26 -6.58 -10.55 -4.77
C ILE A 26 -7.79 -11.49 -4.85
N VAL A 27 -8.73 -11.37 -3.90
CA VAL A 27 -9.87 -12.30 -3.78
C VAL A 27 -10.79 -12.23 -4.99
N SER A 28 -11.13 -11.05 -5.48
CA SER A 28 -11.98 -10.92 -6.68
C SER A 28 -11.20 -11.15 -7.96
N GLY A 29 -9.92 -10.75 -8.03
CA GLY A 29 -9.06 -11.05 -9.17
C GLY A 29 -8.90 -12.55 -9.39
N GLU A 30 -8.70 -13.35 -8.33
CA GLU A 30 -8.68 -14.81 -8.41
C GLU A 30 -10.02 -15.40 -8.87
N LYS A 31 -11.14 -14.94 -8.29
CA LYS A 31 -12.49 -15.41 -8.68
C LYS A 31 -12.82 -15.09 -10.13
N ALA A 32 -12.36 -13.96 -10.64
CA ALA A 32 -12.55 -13.53 -12.02
C ALA A 32 -11.50 -14.10 -12.99
N ASN A 33 -10.51 -14.87 -12.51
CA ASN A 33 -9.32 -15.27 -13.27
C ASN A 33 -8.57 -14.07 -13.89
N ALA A 34 -8.63 -12.89 -13.27
CA ALA A 34 -8.05 -11.64 -13.78
C ALA A 34 -6.52 -11.69 -13.90
N PHE A 35 -5.86 -12.57 -13.14
CA PHE A 35 -4.41 -12.80 -13.22
C PHE A 35 -4.00 -13.86 -14.25
N THR A 36 -4.95 -14.39 -15.03
CA THR A 36 -4.68 -15.33 -16.12
C THR A 36 -4.43 -14.56 -17.42
N VAL A 37 -3.30 -14.82 -18.06
CA VAL A 37 -2.95 -14.18 -19.33
C VAL A 37 -3.23 -15.12 -20.49
N GLU A 38 -4.16 -14.73 -21.37
CA GLU A 38 -4.40 -15.42 -22.63
C GLU A 38 -3.39 -14.98 -23.69
N VAL A 39 -2.67 -15.94 -24.25
CA VAL A 39 -1.67 -15.70 -25.30
C VAL A 39 -2.18 -16.25 -26.63
N ASN A 40 -2.29 -15.37 -27.61
CA ASN A 40 -2.69 -15.76 -28.96
C ASN A 40 -1.51 -16.38 -29.71
N LEU A 41 -1.59 -17.67 -30.01
CA LEU A 41 -0.56 -18.43 -30.73
C LEU A 41 -1.09 -18.89 -32.10
N SER A 42 -0.23 -18.83 -33.11
CA SER A 42 -0.46 -19.45 -34.41
C SER A 42 -0.43 -20.98 -34.30
N GLU A 43 -0.97 -21.66 -35.31
CA GLU A 43 -0.95 -23.13 -35.35
C GLU A 43 0.47 -23.72 -35.43
N GLU A 44 1.42 -22.99 -36.02
CA GLU A 44 2.83 -23.39 -36.05
C GLU A 44 3.47 -23.27 -34.67
N GLU A 45 3.22 -22.17 -33.97
CA GLU A 45 3.69 -21.96 -32.59
C GLU A 45 3.14 -23.03 -31.65
N LYS A 46 1.82 -23.32 -31.71
CA LYS A 46 1.20 -24.37 -30.89
C LYS A 46 1.85 -25.74 -31.09
N ARG A 47 2.23 -26.07 -32.33
CA ARG A 47 2.91 -27.35 -32.65
C ARG A 47 4.36 -27.37 -32.19
N SER A 48 4.99 -26.21 -32.03
CA SER A 48 6.37 -26.09 -31.57
C SER A 48 6.52 -26.16 -30.05
N ILE A 49 5.42 -25.97 -29.30
CA ILE A 49 5.40 -26.11 -27.85
C ILE A 49 5.56 -27.60 -27.51
N SER A 50 6.52 -27.88 -26.63
CA SER A 50 6.83 -29.20 -26.11
C SER A 50 6.72 -29.17 -24.59
N ASP A 51 6.23 -30.25 -23.99
CA ASP A 51 6.16 -30.41 -22.53
C ASP A 51 7.55 -30.48 -21.87
N GLU A 52 8.63 -30.67 -22.65
CA GLU A 52 10.01 -30.72 -22.17
C GLU A 52 10.64 -29.32 -21.95
N GLU A 53 10.10 -28.26 -22.56
CA GLU A 53 10.59 -26.89 -22.44
C GLU A 53 9.66 -26.05 -21.55
N HIS A 54 10.23 -25.26 -20.64
CA HIS A 54 9.42 -24.35 -19.82
C HIS A 54 8.84 -23.23 -20.69
N ILE A 55 7.55 -22.92 -20.53
CA ILE A 55 6.83 -21.99 -21.41
C ILE A 55 7.46 -20.59 -21.49
N ILE A 56 8.06 -20.11 -20.40
CA ILE A 56 8.76 -18.82 -20.35
C ILE A 56 10.02 -18.82 -21.22
N ASP A 57 10.75 -19.95 -21.25
CA ASP A 57 11.94 -20.10 -22.09
C ASP A 57 11.54 -20.19 -23.57
N TRP A 58 10.45 -20.91 -23.86
CA TRP A 58 9.88 -20.98 -25.21
C TRP A 58 9.46 -19.60 -25.72
N LEU A 59 8.77 -18.79 -24.90
CA LEU A 59 8.36 -17.42 -25.25
C LEU A 59 9.58 -16.54 -25.57
N LYS A 60 10.65 -16.66 -24.77
CA LYS A 60 11.89 -15.91 -24.98
C LYS A 60 12.57 -16.29 -26.29
N LYS A 61 12.61 -17.57 -26.64
CA LYS A 61 13.26 -18.09 -27.86
C LYS A 61 12.51 -17.72 -29.15
N ASN A 62 11.20 -17.51 -29.06
CA ASN A 62 10.33 -17.19 -30.20
C ASN A 62 9.98 -15.68 -30.29
N ASP A 63 10.79 -14.80 -29.71
CA ASP A 63 10.62 -13.34 -29.72
C ASP A 63 9.28 -12.83 -29.12
N ARG A 64 8.66 -13.62 -28.23
CA ARG A 64 7.39 -13.29 -27.53
C ARG A 64 7.64 -12.64 -26.17
N ILE A 65 8.52 -11.63 -26.12
CA ILE A 65 8.96 -10.99 -24.88
C ILE A 65 7.81 -10.27 -24.15
N GLU A 66 6.88 -9.66 -24.88
CA GLU A 66 5.74 -8.96 -24.28
C GLU A 66 4.79 -9.91 -23.55
N ASP A 67 4.47 -11.06 -24.15
CA ASP A 67 3.61 -12.07 -23.53
C ASP A 67 4.29 -12.67 -22.30
N LYS A 68 5.59 -12.94 -22.39
CA LYS A 68 6.41 -13.36 -21.25
C LYS A 68 6.33 -12.34 -20.11
N ASN A 69 6.52 -11.06 -20.40
CA ASN A 69 6.47 -10.00 -19.40
C ASN A 69 5.07 -9.89 -18.77
N LYS A 70 4.01 -10.01 -19.56
CA LYS A 70 2.62 -10.04 -19.05
C LYS A 70 2.37 -11.22 -18.11
N ILE A 71 2.74 -12.43 -18.51
CA ILE A 71 2.56 -13.64 -17.70
C ILE A 71 3.30 -13.50 -16.36
N ILE A 72 4.57 -13.07 -16.39
CA ILE A 72 5.37 -12.91 -15.17
C ILE A 72 4.75 -11.85 -14.25
N SER A 73 4.39 -10.67 -14.75
CA SER A 73 3.76 -9.63 -13.92
C SER A 73 2.43 -10.08 -13.33
N ALA A 74 1.57 -10.72 -14.12
CA ALA A 74 0.26 -11.22 -13.66
C ALA A 74 0.40 -12.35 -12.62
N THR A 75 1.48 -13.12 -12.67
CA THR A 75 1.78 -14.14 -11.66
C THR A 75 2.38 -13.54 -10.39
N VAL A 76 3.29 -12.57 -10.54
CA VAL A 76 4.08 -12.04 -9.41
C VAL A 76 3.31 -11.00 -8.60
N LEU A 77 2.48 -10.14 -9.23
CA LEU A 77 1.70 -9.13 -8.52
C LEU A 77 0.85 -9.73 -7.37
N PRO A 78 -0.09 -10.67 -7.62
CA PRO A 78 -0.92 -11.22 -6.56
C PRO A 78 -0.10 -11.96 -5.50
N ALA A 79 1.03 -12.57 -5.87
CA ALA A 79 1.92 -13.26 -4.92
C ALA A 79 2.61 -12.27 -3.95
N ILE A 80 3.16 -11.17 -4.46
CA ILE A 80 3.77 -10.12 -3.62
C ILE A 80 2.70 -9.46 -2.76
N LEU A 81 1.55 -9.13 -3.35
CA LEU A 81 0.47 -8.45 -2.64
C LEU A 81 -0.09 -9.33 -1.52
N SER A 82 -0.26 -10.63 -1.76
CA SER A 82 -0.74 -11.59 -0.75
C SER A 82 0.20 -11.68 0.45
N ASP A 83 1.51 -11.86 0.22
CA ASP A 83 2.52 -11.88 1.30
C ASP A 83 2.56 -10.54 2.05
N MET A 84 2.48 -9.42 1.33
CA MET A 84 2.44 -8.08 1.91
C MET A 84 1.21 -7.88 2.81
N MET A 85 0.01 -8.24 2.33
CA MET A 85 -1.24 -8.09 3.07
C MET A 85 -1.28 -8.98 4.31
N HIS A 86 -0.79 -10.22 4.24
CA HIS A 86 -0.65 -11.06 5.44
C HIS A 86 0.26 -10.43 6.51
N CYS A 87 1.40 -9.86 6.11
CA CYS A 87 2.29 -9.17 7.04
C CYS A 87 1.61 -7.93 7.66
N ILE A 88 0.90 -7.13 6.86
CA ILE A 88 0.18 -5.93 7.31
C ILE A 88 -0.95 -6.32 8.27
N TYR A 89 -1.79 -7.31 7.92
CA TYR A 89 -2.87 -7.80 8.76
C TYR A 89 -2.37 -8.20 10.16
N GLU A 90 -1.30 -9.00 10.21
CA GLU A 90 -0.73 -9.45 11.48
C GLU A 90 -0.05 -8.30 12.23
N ALA A 91 0.51 -7.32 11.53
CA ALA A 91 1.05 -6.11 12.15
C ALA A 91 -0.05 -5.28 12.81
N LEU A 92 -1.15 -5.00 12.10
CA LEU A 92 -2.31 -4.25 12.60
C LEU A 92 -2.98 -4.99 13.76
N SER A 93 -3.19 -6.30 13.62
CA SER A 93 -3.74 -7.16 14.67
C SER A 93 -2.86 -7.21 15.92
N SER A 94 -1.54 -7.19 15.75
CA SER A 94 -0.57 -7.11 16.85
C SER A 94 -0.59 -5.75 17.51
N ALA A 95 -0.63 -4.67 16.73
CA ALA A 95 -0.74 -3.31 17.25
C ALA A 95 -2.03 -3.10 18.05
N TYR A 96 -3.16 -3.64 17.60
CA TYR A 96 -4.44 -3.61 18.34
C TYR A 96 -4.33 -4.23 19.73
N LYS A 97 -3.54 -5.31 19.86
CA LYS A 97 -3.30 -6.04 21.12
C LYS A 97 -2.17 -5.44 21.97
N GLY A 98 -1.64 -4.27 21.59
CA GLY A 98 -0.51 -3.61 22.24
C GLY A 98 0.84 -4.33 22.05
N LYS A 99 0.94 -5.27 21.10
CA LYS A 99 2.18 -5.98 20.78
C LYS A 99 2.99 -5.20 19.74
N MET A 100 3.36 -3.97 20.08
CA MET A 100 3.98 -3.02 19.14
C MET A 100 5.32 -3.50 18.57
N ALA A 101 6.14 -4.19 19.38
CA ALA A 101 7.38 -4.80 18.88
C ALA A 101 7.10 -5.74 17.69
N VAL A 102 6.11 -6.62 17.82
CA VAL A 102 5.71 -7.55 16.77
C VAL A 102 5.15 -6.79 15.55
N ALA A 103 4.33 -5.76 15.79
CA ALA A 103 3.80 -4.92 14.72
C ALA A 103 4.92 -4.25 13.88
N TYR A 104 5.91 -3.65 14.54
CA TYR A 104 7.05 -3.04 13.87
C TYR A 104 7.96 -4.05 13.15
N MET A 105 8.13 -5.26 13.70
CA MET A 105 8.87 -6.32 13.00
C MET A 105 8.19 -6.70 11.68
N LEU A 106 6.87 -6.88 11.71
CA LEU A 106 6.09 -7.36 10.57
C LEU A 106 5.96 -6.32 9.46
N ILE A 107 5.80 -5.03 9.80
CA ILE A 107 5.59 -3.97 8.79
C ILE A 107 6.84 -3.65 7.97
N ARG A 108 8.02 -4.05 8.44
CA ARG A 108 9.32 -3.76 7.79
C ARG A 108 9.38 -4.29 6.36
N LYS A 109 9.05 -5.57 6.14
CA LYS A 109 9.14 -6.22 4.83
C LYS A 109 8.16 -5.59 3.81
N PRO A 110 6.87 -5.35 4.15
CA PRO A 110 5.95 -4.61 3.29
C PRO A 110 6.49 -3.26 2.80
N ILE A 111 6.89 -2.38 3.71
CA ILE A 111 7.21 -0.99 3.37
C ILE A 111 8.61 -0.82 2.76
N GLN A 112 9.58 -1.68 3.11
CA GLN A 112 10.95 -1.52 2.61
C GLN A 112 11.22 -2.36 1.36
N GLU A 113 10.73 -3.59 1.31
CA GLU A 113 11.14 -4.58 0.29
C GLU A 113 10.01 -4.82 -0.70
N SER A 114 8.80 -5.15 -0.23
CA SER A 114 7.69 -5.53 -1.11
C SER A 114 7.24 -4.33 -1.96
N LEU A 115 7.09 -3.16 -1.32
CA LEU A 115 6.76 -1.90 -2.02
C LEU A 115 7.84 -1.50 -3.03
N PHE A 116 9.12 -1.75 -2.75
CA PHE A 116 10.21 -1.43 -3.70
C PHE A 116 10.08 -2.21 -5.01
N VAL A 117 9.68 -3.48 -4.91
CA VAL A 117 9.45 -4.33 -6.08
C VAL A 117 8.22 -3.86 -6.85
N LEU A 118 7.13 -3.49 -6.17
CA LEU A 118 5.94 -2.95 -6.85
C LEU A 118 6.24 -1.62 -7.57
N GLU A 119 7.07 -0.76 -6.99
CA GLU A 119 7.56 0.46 -7.65
C GLU A 119 8.38 0.13 -8.92
N GLU A 120 9.14 -0.96 -8.93
CA GLU A 120 9.87 -1.40 -10.14
C GLU A 120 8.90 -1.85 -11.22
N MET A 121 7.89 -2.64 -10.82
CA MET A 121 6.85 -3.12 -11.73
C MET A 121 6.08 -1.96 -12.38
N GLN A 122 5.84 -0.89 -11.62
CA GLN A 122 5.20 0.32 -12.10
C GLN A 122 6.09 1.13 -13.05
N LEU A 123 7.35 1.38 -12.67
CA LEU A 123 8.22 2.25 -13.46
C LEU A 123 8.64 1.63 -14.80
N ASP A 124 9.01 0.34 -14.78
CA ASP A 124 9.43 -0.36 -16.00
C ASP A 124 9.22 -1.87 -15.84
N LYS A 125 8.10 -2.34 -16.39
CA LYS A 125 7.74 -3.76 -16.43
C LYS A 125 8.81 -4.64 -17.10
N GLY A 126 9.45 -4.15 -18.16
CA GLY A 126 10.48 -4.88 -18.89
C GLY A 126 11.75 -5.02 -18.06
N ALA A 127 12.19 -3.92 -17.43
CA ALA A 127 13.31 -3.93 -16.49
C ALA A 127 13.03 -4.82 -15.28
N PHE A 128 11.82 -4.75 -14.70
CA PHE A 128 11.39 -5.63 -13.62
C PHE A 128 11.59 -7.12 -13.97
N VAL A 129 11.01 -7.56 -15.09
CA VAL A 129 11.09 -8.96 -15.54
C VAL A 129 12.54 -9.36 -15.85
N SER A 130 13.28 -8.47 -16.53
CA SER A 130 14.69 -8.71 -16.82
C SER A 130 15.53 -8.83 -15.54
N ASN A 131 15.29 -8.00 -14.53
CA ASN A 131 15.98 -8.04 -13.25
C ASN A 131 15.60 -9.30 -12.46
N LEU A 132 14.33 -9.72 -12.49
CA LEU A 132 13.88 -10.95 -11.84
C LEU A 132 14.58 -12.19 -12.41
N GLU A 133 14.76 -12.24 -13.74
CA GLU A 133 15.41 -13.35 -14.42
C GLU A 133 16.95 -13.34 -14.27
N ASN A 134 17.57 -12.16 -14.41
CA ASN A 134 19.02 -12.08 -14.66
C ASN A 134 19.82 -11.44 -13.52
N ASP A 135 19.20 -10.60 -12.68
CA ASP A 135 19.91 -9.87 -11.60
C ASP A 135 18.95 -9.44 -10.47
N MET A 136 18.51 -10.41 -9.66
CA MET A 136 17.60 -10.17 -8.52
C MET A 136 18.18 -9.19 -7.48
N SER A 137 19.49 -8.93 -7.49
CA SER A 137 20.10 -7.95 -6.58
C SER A 137 19.63 -6.52 -6.87
N ARG A 138 19.18 -6.27 -8.11
CA ARG A 138 18.58 -4.99 -8.52
C ARG A 138 17.16 -4.77 -7.98
N LEU A 139 16.48 -5.83 -7.58
CA LEU A 139 15.18 -5.76 -6.92
C LEU A 139 15.31 -5.57 -5.40
N GLN A 140 16.40 -4.94 -4.95
CA GLN A 140 16.65 -4.66 -3.53
C GLN A 140 16.88 -3.17 -3.30
N PRO A 141 16.35 -2.59 -2.21
CA PRO A 141 16.50 -1.16 -1.93
C PRO A 141 17.95 -0.67 -1.89
N LYS A 142 18.88 -1.54 -1.46
CA LYS A 142 20.29 -1.21 -1.21
C LYS A 142 21.05 -0.68 -2.43
N ILE A 143 20.58 -0.94 -3.65
CA ILE A 143 21.25 -0.54 -4.88
C ILE A 143 20.87 0.87 -5.37
N THR A 144 19.91 1.54 -4.72
CA THR A 144 19.27 2.78 -5.18
C THR A 144 20.08 4.05 -4.84
N GLY A 145 21.37 3.96 -4.53
CA GLY A 145 22.20 5.15 -4.28
C GLY A 145 21.89 5.91 -2.98
N GLY A 146 21.22 5.28 -2.01
CA GLY A 146 20.88 5.90 -0.73
C GLY A 146 19.57 6.69 -0.78
N ILE A 147 19.40 7.64 0.14
CA ILE A 147 18.12 8.33 0.33
C ILE A 147 17.73 9.17 -0.90
N ASP A 148 18.69 9.87 -1.51
CA ASP A 148 18.44 10.74 -2.67
C ASP A 148 17.97 9.94 -3.89
N GLY A 149 18.50 8.74 -4.11
CA GLY A 149 18.05 7.91 -5.22
C GLY A 149 16.69 7.24 -4.94
N HIS A 150 16.37 6.94 -3.68
CA HIS A 150 15.00 6.56 -3.30
C HIS A 150 14.01 7.70 -3.53
N GLU A 151 14.34 8.93 -3.11
CA GLU A 151 13.52 10.12 -3.36
C GLU A 151 13.26 10.31 -4.85
N LYS A 152 14.30 10.25 -5.68
CA LYS A 152 14.15 10.39 -7.14
C LYS A 152 13.21 9.33 -7.72
N ARG A 153 13.42 8.07 -7.36
CA ARG A 153 12.58 6.95 -7.81
C ARG A 153 11.12 7.13 -7.39
N ILE A 154 10.88 7.49 -6.14
CA ILE A 154 9.52 7.73 -5.63
C ILE A 154 8.88 8.93 -6.32
N SER A 155 9.66 9.98 -6.64
CA SER A 155 9.15 11.12 -7.41
C SER A 155 8.66 10.68 -8.79
N GLU A 156 9.42 9.85 -9.50
CA GLU A 156 9.02 9.30 -10.81
C GLU A 156 7.73 8.46 -10.71
N VAL A 157 7.59 7.68 -9.64
CA VAL A 157 6.35 6.95 -9.33
C VAL A 157 5.19 7.90 -9.09
N LEU A 158 5.34 8.89 -8.21
CA LEU A 158 4.28 9.85 -7.89
C LEU A 158 3.86 10.70 -9.10
N ASP A 159 4.80 11.02 -9.99
CA ASP A 159 4.51 11.69 -11.26
C ASP A 159 3.61 10.84 -12.15
N SER A 160 3.91 9.54 -12.30
CA SER A 160 3.06 8.62 -13.08
C SER A 160 1.67 8.41 -12.48
N LEU A 161 1.54 8.53 -11.15
CA LEU A 161 0.26 8.44 -10.44
C LEU A 161 -0.56 9.74 -10.50
N GLY A 162 0.05 10.87 -10.85
CA GLY A 162 -0.58 12.20 -10.74
C GLY A 162 -0.73 12.70 -9.30
N PHE A 163 0.03 12.12 -8.35
CA PHE A 163 -0.01 12.48 -6.92
C PHE A 163 1.21 13.30 -6.48
N ASN A 164 2.07 13.73 -7.43
CA ASN A 164 3.14 14.65 -7.10
C ASN A 164 2.57 15.97 -6.57
N GLY A 165 3.07 16.40 -5.42
CA GLY A 165 2.56 17.57 -4.71
C GLY A 165 1.40 17.27 -3.75
N VAL A 166 0.72 16.12 -3.83
CA VAL A 166 -0.18 15.64 -2.76
C VAL A 166 0.60 14.80 -1.76
N LEU A 167 1.37 13.83 -2.27
CA LEU A 167 2.36 13.09 -1.51
C LEU A 167 3.76 13.69 -1.72
N ASP A 168 4.63 13.49 -0.74
CA ASP A 168 5.99 14.00 -0.74
C ASP A 168 7.00 12.86 -0.89
N ALA A 169 7.69 12.82 -2.02
CA ALA A 169 8.63 11.75 -2.36
C ALA A 169 9.78 11.64 -1.35
N LYS A 170 10.28 12.79 -0.89
CA LYS A 170 11.36 12.86 0.09
C LYS A 170 10.91 12.30 1.44
N TYR A 171 9.69 12.62 1.86
CA TYR A 171 9.13 12.11 3.09
C TYR A 171 8.88 10.61 3.05
N ILE A 172 8.35 10.07 1.95
CA ILE A 172 8.20 8.62 1.76
C ILE A 172 9.58 7.93 1.80
N ALA A 173 10.58 8.50 1.11
CA ALA A 173 11.94 7.97 1.13
C ALA A 173 12.51 7.96 2.56
N GLN A 174 12.35 9.08 3.30
CA GLN A 174 12.79 9.22 4.69
C GLN A 174 12.13 8.17 5.59
N LEU A 175 10.80 8.06 5.53
CA LEU A 175 10.02 7.14 6.34
C LEU A 175 10.46 5.69 6.14
N ARG A 176 10.88 5.31 4.94
CA ARG A 176 11.22 3.92 4.61
C ARG A 176 12.69 3.59 4.83
N TYR A 177 13.60 4.53 4.54
CA TYR A 177 15.01 4.20 4.30
C TYR A 177 16.02 5.07 5.07
N ASP A 178 15.62 6.20 5.68
CA ASP A 178 16.57 7.03 6.41
C ASP A 178 16.80 6.53 7.84
N LYS A 179 17.90 5.82 8.07
CA LYS A 179 18.29 5.36 9.43
C LYS A 179 18.66 6.47 10.39
N ARG A 180 18.93 7.68 9.89
CA ARG A 180 19.41 8.81 10.70
C ARG A 180 18.26 9.69 11.17
N SER A 181 17.12 9.64 10.48
CA SER A 181 15.91 10.31 10.93
C SER A 181 15.25 9.53 12.06
N ASP A 182 14.91 10.23 13.15
CA ASP A 182 14.03 9.69 14.20
C ASP A 182 12.60 9.48 13.68
N ASP A 183 12.23 10.20 12.62
CA ASP A 183 10.96 10.06 11.89
C ASP A 183 11.14 9.11 10.68
N SER A 184 11.57 7.89 10.99
CA SER A 184 11.75 6.80 10.03
C SER A 184 11.37 5.44 10.61
N PHE A 185 10.64 4.65 9.82
CA PHE A 185 10.34 3.26 10.18
C PHE A 185 11.60 2.39 10.20
N ASP A 186 12.65 2.70 9.44
CA ASP A 186 13.86 1.87 9.41
C ASP A 186 14.47 1.74 10.81
N GLY A 187 14.56 2.86 11.55
CA GLY A 187 15.12 2.85 12.88
C GLY A 187 14.30 2.03 13.88
N VAL A 188 12.99 2.28 13.95
CA VAL A 188 12.09 1.60 14.89
C VAL A 188 11.90 0.12 14.55
N CYS A 189 11.82 -0.24 13.26
CA CYS A 189 11.75 -1.63 12.81
C CYS A 189 13.04 -2.40 13.14
N ASN A 190 14.21 -1.79 12.94
CA ASN A 190 15.48 -2.43 13.33
C ASN A 190 15.57 -2.66 14.84
N LYS A 191 15.14 -1.69 15.66
CA LYS A 191 15.06 -1.86 17.12
C LYS A 191 14.08 -2.98 17.50
N ALA A 192 13.01 -3.18 16.74
CA ALA A 192 12.05 -4.25 17.00
C ALA A 192 12.61 -5.63 16.60
N MET A 193 13.39 -5.71 15.52
CA MET A 193 14.01 -6.95 15.01
C MET A 193 15.21 -7.42 15.84
N HIS A 194 16.00 -6.51 16.38
CA HIS A 194 17.27 -6.83 17.03
C HIS A 194 17.23 -6.58 18.53
N LEU A 195 17.79 -7.51 19.32
CA LEU A 195 17.97 -7.33 20.76
C LEU A 195 18.88 -6.14 21.08
N PHE A 196 19.95 -6.00 20.28
CA PHE A 196 20.92 -4.92 20.38
C PHE A 196 21.16 -4.32 19.00
N THR A 197 21.23 -3.00 18.94
CA THR A 197 21.52 -2.22 17.73
C THR A 197 22.78 -1.40 17.97
N SER A 198 23.70 -1.41 16.99
CA SER A 198 25.03 -0.78 17.10
C SER A 198 25.18 0.49 16.27
N HIS A 199 24.25 0.75 15.34
CA HIS A 199 24.29 1.95 14.51
C HIS A 199 24.04 3.20 15.36
N HIS A 200 24.87 4.24 15.19
CA HIS A 200 24.92 5.40 16.09
C HIS A 200 23.55 6.06 16.36
N SER A 201 22.70 6.17 15.34
CA SER A 201 21.36 6.78 15.43
C SER A 201 20.34 5.91 16.18
N ILE A 202 20.55 4.60 16.26
CA ILE A 202 19.61 3.66 16.88
C ILE A 202 20.29 2.78 17.92
N LYS A 203 21.43 3.20 18.45
CA LYS A 203 22.23 2.38 19.37
C LYS A 203 21.41 2.06 20.61
N THR A 204 21.42 0.79 21.03
CA THR A 204 20.77 0.39 22.28
C THR A 204 21.50 1.05 23.45
N GLU A 205 20.74 1.68 24.35
CA GLU A 205 21.27 2.30 25.56
C GLU A 205 21.89 1.24 26.49
N ASP A 206 22.87 1.66 27.29
CA ASP A 206 23.48 0.77 28.28
C ASP A 206 22.41 0.25 29.25
N LEU A 207 22.49 -1.04 29.60
CA LEU A 207 21.49 -1.75 30.43
C LEU A 207 20.08 -1.80 29.83
N ASN A 208 19.92 -1.58 28.53
CA ASN A 208 18.65 -1.72 27.82
C ASN A 208 18.69 -2.88 26.80
N ILE A 209 17.54 -3.50 26.50
CA ILE A 209 17.36 -4.48 25.42
C ILE A 209 16.19 -4.02 24.56
N ASN A 210 16.42 -3.00 23.73
CA ASN A 210 15.48 -2.38 22.78
C ASN A 210 13.99 -2.50 23.21
N PHE A 211 13.14 -3.11 22.38
CA PHE A 211 11.70 -3.21 22.63
C PHE A 211 11.32 -4.13 23.79
N ILE A 212 12.22 -5.00 24.27
CA ILE A 212 11.93 -5.90 25.40
C ILE A 212 11.64 -5.08 26.67
N PHE A 213 12.36 -3.99 26.88
CA PHE A 213 12.19 -3.15 28.07
C PHE A 213 11.30 -1.92 27.85
N SER A 214 10.73 -1.75 26.66
CA SER A 214 9.80 -0.64 26.39
C SER A 214 8.55 -0.68 27.29
N GLY A 215 8.04 -1.89 27.55
CA GLY A 215 6.91 -2.13 28.45
C GLY A 215 5.66 -1.30 28.14
N VAL A 216 4.75 -1.20 29.10
CA VAL A 216 3.47 -0.48 28.95
C VAL A 216 3.67 1.04 28.80
N LYS A 217 4.73 1.59 29.41
CA LYS A 217 5.01 3.04 29.39
C LYS A 217 5.33 3.56 27.99
N GLY A 218 5.90 2.73 27.11
CA GLY A 218 6.22 3.10 25.73
C GLY A 218 5.06 2.91 24.73
N LEU A 219 3.96 2.27 25.11
CA LEU A 219 2.89 1.92 24.16
C LEU A 219 2.23 3.16 23.55
N SER A 220 2.01 4.22 24.35
CA SER A 220 1.37 5.43 23.85
C SER A 220 2.19 6.11 22.76
N SER A 221 3.49 6.31 22.97
CA SER A 221 4.36 6.90 21.95
C SER A 221 4.52 6.01 20.73
N GLN A 222 4.52 4.69 20.91
CA GLN A 222 4.59 3.72 19.81
C GLN A 222 3.32 3.72 18.97
N TRP A 223 2.13 3.74 19.57
CA TRP A 223 0.88 3.83 18.82
C TRP A 223 0.75 5.17 18.11
N ASN A 224 1.05 6.27 18.81
CA ASN A 224 1.06 7.59 18.20
C ASN A 224 1.96 7.60 16.95
N TYR A 225 3.21 7.13 17.06
CA TYR A 225 4.12 7.07 15.92
C TYR A 225 3.57 6.16 14.81
N PHE A 226 3.14 4.94 15.15
CA PHE A 226 2.65 3.98 14.18
C PHE A 226 1.46 4.53 13.37
N TYR A 227 0.45 5.05 14.06
CA TYR A 227 -0.82 5.47 13.44
C TYR A 227 -0.79 6.87 12.82
N SER A 228 0.20 7.71 13.14
CA SER A 228 0.38 8.99 12.46
C SER A 228 1.18 8.88 11.15
N ARG A 229 1.97 7.81 10.96
CA ARG A 229 2.81 7.60 9.75
C ARG A 229 2.33 6.47 8.85
N LEU A 230 1.88 5.35 9.43
CA LEU A 230 1.55 4.16 8.64
C LEU A 230 0.41 4.40 7.64
N PRO A 231 -0.69 5.10 7.98
CA PRO A 231 -1.74 5.37 6.99
C PRO A 231 -1.22 6.07 5.73
N TYR A 232 -0.31 7.03 5.90
CA TYR A 232 0.32 7.76 4.79
C TYR A 232 1.04 6.80 3.83
N LEU A 233 1.84 5.86 4.37
CA LEU A 233 2.52 4.86 3.56
C LEU A 233 1.55 3.83 2.96
N LEU A 234 0.52 3.39 3.70
CA LEU A 234 -0.46 2.44 3.18
C LEU A 234 -1.28 3.05 2.04
N PHE A 235 -1.57 4.35 2.10
CA PHE A 235 -2.23 5.06 0.99
C PHE A 235 -1.33 5.11 -0.23
N TYR A 236 -0.04 5.40 -0.06
CA TYR A 236 0.92 5.31 -1.16
C TYR A 236 1.02 3.89 -1.75
N ILE A 237 1.06 2.84 -0.91
CA ILE A 237 1.03 1.44 -1.37
C ILE A 237 -0.23 1.16 -2.19
N TYR A 238 -1.40 1.59 -1.70
CA TYR A 238 -2.66 1.45 -2.41
C TYR A 238 -2.60 2.06 -3.82
N LEU A 239 -2.12 3.30 -3.96
CA LEU A 239 -1.98 3.95 -5.26
C LEU A 239 -1.04 3.19 -6.21
N VAL A 240 0.10 2.71 -5.71
CA VAL A 240 1.05 1.89 -6.49
C VAL A 240 0.40 0.58 -6.93
N VAL A 241 -0.32 -0.10 -6.03
CA VAL A 241 -0.99 -1.38 -6.33
C VAL A 241 -2.04 -1.21 -7.41
N GLU A 242 -2.92 -0.22 -7.29
CA GLU A 242 -3.97 0.08 -8.28
C GLU A 242 -3.37 0.36 -9.67
N HIS A 243 -2.27 1.12 -9.73
CA HIS A 243 -1.64 1.43 -11.00
C HIS A 243 -0.92 0.23 -11.65
N VAL A 244 -0.28 -0.63 -10.84
CA VAL A 244 0.30 -1.87 -11.35
C VAL A 244 -0.83 -2.82 -11.83
N LEU A 245 -1.95 -2.84 -11.11
CA LEU A 245 -3.13 -3.64 -11.44
C LEU A 245 -3.80 -3.18 -12.74
N GLU A 246 -3.89 -1.88 -13.01
CA GLU A 246 -4.50 -1.31 -14.23
C GLU A 246 -3.96 -1.95 -15.53
N ASN A 247 -2.68 -2.31 -15.53
CA ASN A 247 -2.01 -2.93 -16.69
C ASN A 247 -2.27 -4.44 -16.84
N ILE A 248 -2.95 -5.05 -15.88
CA ILE A 248 -3.22 -6.49 -15.80
C ILE A 248 -4.72 -6.74 -15.86
N ALA A 249 -5.46 -5.98 -15.04
CA ALA A 249 -6.82 -6.25 -14.64
C ALA A 249 -7.48 -4.90 -14.24
N PRO A 250 -7.93 -4.07 -15.21
CA PRO A 250 -8.46 -2.75 -14.91
C PRO A 250 -9.71 -2.80 -14.04
N THR A 251 -9.76 -1.96 -13.02
CA THR A 251 -10.92 -1.79 -12.13
C THR A 251 -11.83 -0.66 -12.65
N SER A 252 -13.14 -0.77 -12.42
CA SER A 252 -14.07 0.29 -12.84
C SER A 252 -13.80 1.63 -12.13
N GLU A 253 -13.90 2.74 -12.88
CA GLU A 253 -13.74 4.08 -12.34
C GLU A 253 -14.71 4.37 -11.19
N GLN A 254 -15.95 3.89 -11.30
CA GLN A 254 -16.97 4.08 -10.26
C GLN A 254 -16.58 3.41 -8.94
N TYR A 255 -15.94 2.23 -8.99
CA TYR A 255 -15.41 1.55 -7.81
C TYR A 255 -14.26 2.35 -7.19
N LEU A 256 -13.29 2.80 -8.01
CA LEU A 256 -12.15 3.59 -7.55
C LEU A 256 -12.62 4.86 -6.83
N LEU A 257 -13.60 5.57 -7.39
CA LEU A 257 -14.19 6.74 -6.76
C LEU A 257 -14.91 6.41 -5.44
N ASP A 258 -15.56 5.25 -5.32
CA ASP A 258 -16.18 4.80 -4.06
C ASP A 258 -15.14 4.51 -2.98
N MET A 259 -14.06 3.81 -3.35
CA MET A 259 -12.95 3.54 -2.44
C MET A 259 -12.26 4.83 -2.02
N MET A 260 -12.02 5.75 -2.96
CA MET A 260 -11.42 7.05 -2.65
C MET A 260 -12.29 7.89 -1.71
N ARG A 261 -13.63 7.85 -1.84
CA ARG A 261 -14.55 8.49 -0.86
C ARG A 261 -14.38 7.90 0.55
N ARG A 262 -14.33 6.58 0.66
CA ARG A 262 -14.15 5.88 1.96
C ARG A 262 -12.80 6.24 2.59
N ILE A 263 -11.73 6.13 1.81
CA ILE A 263 -10.36 6.42 2.24
C ILE A 263 -10.25 7.89 2.67
N SER A 264 -10.71 8.83 1.84
CA SER A 264 -10.64 10.28 2.12
C SER A 264 -11.39 10.63 3.41
N ALA A 265 -12.62 10.17 3.56
CA ALA A 265 -13.40 10.40 4.77
C ALA A 265 -12.72 9.83 6.02
N GLN A 266 -12.20 8.61 5.93
CA GLN A 266 -11.52 7.98 7.07
C GLN A 266 -10.17 8.64 7.39
N PHE A 267 -9.44 9.18 6.40
CA PHE A 267 -8.25 10.01 6.62
C PHE A 267 -8.56 11.27 7.41
N ILE A 268 -9.63 11.98 7.03
CA ILE A 268 -10.06 13.19 7.74
C ILE A 268 -10.40 12.85 9.19
N LEU A 269 -11.19 11.80 9.43
CA LEU A 269 -11.53 11.35 10.79
C LEU A 269 -10.29 10.96 11.60
N ALA A 270 -9.35 10.21 10.99
CA ALA A 270 -8.12 9.79 11.66
C ALA A 270 -7.19 10.96 12.01
N SER A 271 -7.19 12.02 11.19
CA SER A 271 -6.34 13.20 11.40
C SER A 271 -6.71 13.99 12.66
N LEU A 272 -7.99 13.96 13.06
CA LEU A 272 -8.50 14.67 14.24
C LEU A 272 -7.92 14.13 15.56
N ASP A 273 -7.45 12.88 15.55
CA ASP A 273 -6.93 12.21 16.74
C ASP A 273 -5.38 12.28 16.85
N VAL A 274 -4.70 12.88 15.87
CA VAL A 274 -3.23 12.99 15.86
C VAL A 274 -2.80 14.08 16.85
N GLU A 275 -1.96 13.71 17.82
CA GLU A 275 -1.36 14.68 18.75
C GLU A 275 -0.39 15.61 18.00
N ASP A 276 -0.39 16.92 18.31
CA ASP A 276 0.44 17.96 17.64
C ASP A 276 1.92 17.56 17.47
N ARG A 277 2.53 16.93 18.48
CA ARG A 277 3.95 16.51 18.43
C ARG A 277 4.22 15.38 17.43
N TYR A 278 3.18 14.71 16.96
CA TYR A 278 3.20 13.67 15.94
C TYR A 278 2.54 14.16 14.63
N ALA A 279 2.02 15.38 14.57
CA ALA A 279 1.59 15.96 13.31
C ALA A 279 2.80 16.20 12.40
N THR A 280 2.59 16.07 11.10
CA THR A 280 3.59 16.38 10.07
C THR A 280 2.95 17.19 8.97
N ASN A 281 3.70 18.12 8.38
CA ASN A 281 3.20 18.97 7.30
C ASN A 281 2.72 18.13 6.11
N GLU A 282 3.37 17.00 5.87
CA GLU A 282 3.08 16.09 4.77
C GLU A 282 1.74 15.39 4.98
N ASN A 283 1.42 14.96 6.20
CA ASN A 283 0.13 14.37 6.51
C ASN A 283 -0.99 15.43 6.48
N GLU A 284 -0.74 16.63 7.03
CA GLU A 284 -1.68 17.75 6.95
C GLU A 284 -2.00 18.14 5.49
N LYS A 285 -0.98 18.15 4.62
CA LYS A 285 -1.14 18.41 3.19
C LYS A 285 -1.95 17.32 2.49
N LEU A 286 -1.69 16.06 2.79
CA LEU A 286 -2.48 14.94 2.27
C LEU A 286 -3.95 15.07 2.69
N VAL A 287 -4.21 15.24 3.99
CA VAL A 287 -5.58 15.39 4.52
C VAL A 287 -6.29 16.58 3.89
N SER A 288 -5.61 17.72 3.74
CA SER A 288 -6.17 18.91 3.09
C SER A 288 -6.53 18.65 1.62
N SER A 289 -5.66 17.93 0.90
CA SER A 289 -5.88 17.58 -0.51
C SER A 289 -7.04 16.59 -0.67
N LEU A 290 -7.12 15.56 0.20
CA LEU A 290 -8.23 14.61 0.22
C LEU A 290 -9.55 15.28 0.58
N TYR A 291 -9.54 16.24 1.50
CA TYR A 291 -10.74 17.00 1.85
C TYR A 291 -11.21 17.90 0.71
N ALA A 292 -10.28 18.60 0.05
CA ALA A 292 -10.60 19.41 -1.13
C ALA A 292 -11.19 18.56 -2.25
N TRP A 293 -10.56 17.41 -2.56
CA TRP A 293 -11.07 16.44 -3.53
C TRP A 293 -12.47 15.95 -3.14
N LEU A 294 -12.70 15.60 -1.87
CA LEU A 294 -13.99 15.08 -1.42
C LEU A 294 -15.12 16.11 -1.57
N ILE A 295 -14.82 17.38 -1.30
CA ILE A 295 -15.76 18.50 -1.50
C ILE A 295 -16.11 18.65 -2.97
N GLU A 296 -15.10 18.76 -3.84
CA GLU A 296 -15.28 18.92 -5.27
C GLU A 296 -16.08 17.75 -5.86
N HIS A 297 -15.69 16.52 -5.49
CA HIS A 297 -16.36 15.29 -5.91
C HIS A 297 -17.84 15.24 -5.46
N CYS A 298 -18.18 15.74 -4.27
CA CYS A 298 -19.58 15.83 -3.86
C CYS A 298 -20.36 16.85 -4.70
N ILE A 299 -19.79 18.04 -4.93
CA ILE A 299 -20.42 19.12 -5.69
C ILE A 299 -20.66 18.70 -7.15
N GLU A 300 -19.68 18.07 -7.78
CA GLU A 300 -19.77 17.58 -9.17
C GLU A 300 -20.85 16.50 -9.36
N ASN A 301 -21.21 15.80 -8.28
CA ASN A 301 -22.25 14.77 -8.28
C ASN A 301 -23.59 15.27 -7.68
N ASP A 302 -23.77 16.59 -7.57
CA ASP A 302 -24.99 17.24 -7.04
C ASP A 302 -25.32 16.90 -5.56
N PHE A 303 -24.29 16.61 -4.76
CA PHE A 303 -24.41 16.38 -3.32
C PHE A 303 -23.86 17.57 -2.50
N PRO A 304 -24.39 17.82 -1.29
CA PRO A 304 -23.88 18.89 -0.45
C PRO A 304 -22.47 18.60 0.07
N ILE A 305 -21.80 19.66 0.54
CA ILE A 305 -20.51 19.54 1.24
C ILE A 305 -20.67 18.64 2.47
N PRO A 306 -19.80 17.63 2.67
CA PRO A 306 -19.93 16.69 3.79
C PRO A 306 -19.69 17.37 5.14
N GLU A 307 -20.59 17.14 6.10
CA GLU A 307 -20.39 17.46 7.51
C GLU A 307 -19.77 16.26 8.25
N MET A 308 -19.43 16.44 9.54
CA MET A 308 -18.78 15.41 10.35
C MET A 308 -19.56 14.08 10.38
N ASN A 309 -20.89 14.12 10.52
CA ASN A 309 -21.73 12.92 10.51
C ASN A 309 -21.74 12.23 9.14
N ASP A 310 -21.62 13.00 8.05
CA ASP A 310 -21.50 12.44 6.71
C ASP A 310 -20.16 11.73 6.54
N LEU A 311 -19.06 12.28 7.06
CA LEU A 311 -17.75 11.64 7.01
C LEU A 311 -17.75 10.25 7.67
N GLU A 312 -18.39 10.09 8.82
CA GLU A 312 -18.53 8.77 9.48
C GLU A 312 -19.30 7.76 8.63
N LYS A 313 -20.33 8.21 7.91
CA LYS A 313 -21.12 7.37 7.01
C LYS A 313 -20.34 7.06 5.73
N MET A 314 -19.69 8.07 5.13
CA MET A 314 -18.85 7.96 3.94
C MET A 314 -17.71 6.98 4.15
N ALA A 315 -17.02 7.06 5.29
CA ALA A 315 -15.94 6.13 5.62
C ALA A 315 -16.40 4.66 5.64
N LYS A 316 -17.63 4.40 6.10
CA LYS A 316 -18.21 3.05 6.18
C LYS A 316 -18.78 2.54 4.87
N THR A 317 -19.35 3.43 4.06
CA THR A 317 -20.26 3.05 2.96
C THR A 317 -19.86 3.57 1.58
N GLY A 318 -18.94 4.53 1.51
CA GLY A 318 -18.64 5.28 0.29
C GLY A 318 -19.82 6.13 -0.21
N GLY A 319 -20.94 6.19 0.54
CA GLY A 319 -22.13 6.90 0.14
C GLY A 319 -22.00 8.40 0.29
N PHE A 320 -22.51 9.18 -0.66
CA PHE A 320 -22.51 10.63 -0.57
C PHE A 320 -23.36 11.15 0.61
N PRO A 321 -23.17 12.41 1.02
CA PRO A 321 -24.06 13.08 1.98
C PRO A 321 -25.53 12.94 1.57
N ASN A 322 -26.40 12.56 2.51
CA ASN A 322 -27.82 12.30 2.26
C ASN A 322 -28.16 11.22 1.21
N GLU A 323 -27.19 10.45 0.70
CA GLU A 323 -27.48 9.39 -0.27
C GLU A 323 -28.33 8.27 0.38
N PRO A 324 -29.46 7.86 -0.23
CA PRO A 324 -30.27 6.76 0.29
C PRO A 324 -29.52 5.43 0.29
N GLN A 325 -29.73 4.61 1.33
CA GLN A 325 -29.08 3.30 1.45
C GLN A 325 -29.36 2.40 0.23
N GLU A 326 -30.57 2.44 -0.33
CA GLU A 326 -30.92 1.66 -1.54
C GLU A 326 -30.05 2.04 -2.75
N SER A 327 -29.66 3.32 -2.88
CA SER A 327 -28.75 3.78 -3.96
C SER A 327 -27.34 3.23 -3.75
N ILE A 328 -26.85 3.30 -2.51
CA ILE A 328 -25.56 2.75 -2.12
C ILE A 328 -25.53 1.24 -2.37
N ASP A 329 -26.56 0.51 -1.93
CA ASP A 329 -26.66 -0.94 -2.08
C ASP A 329 -26.70 -1.35 -3.56
N LYS A 330 -27.40 -0.59 -4.42
CA LYS A 330 -27.40 -0.82 -5.87
C LYS A 330 -26.02 -0.62 -6.49
N ARG A 331 -25.31 0.46 -6.12
CA ARG A 331 -23.93 0.70 -6.58
C ARG A 331 -22.97 -0.37 -6.08
N VAL A 332 -23.07 -0.78 -4.82
CA VAL A 332 -22.23 -1.85 -4.27
C VAL A 332 -22.55 -3.19 -4.93
N ALA A 333 -23.81 -3.46 -5.22
CA ALA A 333 -24.22 -4.68 -5.92
C ALA A 333 -23.74 -4.69 -7.39
N SER A 334 -23.66 -3.55 -8.06
CA SER A 334 -23.13 -3.50 -9.44
C SER A 334 -21.67 -3.91 -9.51
N PHE A 335 -20.87 -3.60 -8.49
CA PHE A 335 -19.47 -4.07 -8.39
C PHE A 335 -19.33 -5.59 -8.35
N GLY A 336 -20.37 -6.32 -7.89
CA GLY A 336 -20.38 -7.79 -7.87
C GLY A 336 -21.12 -8.45 -9.03
N ALA A 337 -21.94 -7.69 -9.78
CA ALA A 337 -22.78 -8.20 -10.87
C ALA A 337 -22.10 -8.04 -12.23
N GLU A 338 -21.24 -7.04 -12.40
CA GLU A 338 -20.39 -6.88 -13.59
C GLU A 338 -19.20 -7.84 -13.46
N HIS A 339 -19.19 -8.88 -14.30
CA HIS A 339 -18.07 -9.82 -14.44
C HIS A 339 -16.87 -9.18 -15.18
N GLU A 340 -16.57 -7.92 -14.87
CA GLU A 340 -15.44 -7.18 -15.42
C GLU A 340 -14.63 -6.65 -14.23
N VAL A 341 -13.74 -7.52 -13.76
CA VAL A 341 -12.50 -7.25 -13.02
C VAL A 341 -12.54 -6.21 -11.89
N VAL A 342 -12.34 -6.69 -10.65
CA VAL A 342 -11.84 -5.89 -9.51
C VAL A 342 -10.33 -5.82 -9.59
#